data_AF-A0A1T5I837-F1
#
_entry.id   AF-A0A1T5I837-F1
#
_cell.length_a   1.000
_cell.length_b   1.000
_cell.length_c   1.000
_cell.angle_alpha   90.00
_cell.angle_beta   90.00
_cell.angle_gamma   90.00
#
_symmetry.space_group_name_H-M   'P 1'
#
loop_
_entity.id
_entity.type
_entity.pdbx_description
1 polymer ?
#
loop_
_entity_poly.entity_id
_entity_poly.type
_entity_poly.pdbx_seq_one_letter_code
_entity_poly.pdbx_strand_id
1 'polypeptide(L)' 'MYGAFWRILPGPWWIRLLIVLVIVAIVLYSLVTWVFPWVQELTNATDVTVGG' A
#
# COMPACT_ATOMS: atom_id res chain seq x y z
N MET A 1 14.07 1.93 25.86
CA MET A 1 14.26 2.85 24.73
C MET A 1 13.44 2.47 23.47
N TYR A 2 12.25 1.87 23.62
CA TYR A 2 11.20 1.79 22.57
C TYR A 2 9.96 2.65 22.89
N GLY A 3 10.01 3.38 24.01
CA GLY A 3 8.86 4.11 24.56
C GLY A 3 8.54 5.45 23.87
N ALA A 4 9.49 6.03 23.13
CA ALA A 4 9.26 7.30 22.43
C ALA A 4 8.30 7.11 21.23
N PHE A 5 8.50 6.03 20.46
CA PHE A 5 7.61 5.67 19.35
C PHE A 5 6.20 5.30 19.85
N TRP A 6 6.13 4.62 21.01
CA TRP A 6 4.86 4.28 21.66
C TRP A 6 4.22 5.45 22.44
N ARG A 7 4.80 6.65 22.48
CA ARG A 7 4.19 7.85 23.10
C ARG A 7 3.61 8.83 22.09
N ILE A 8 4.03 8.75 20.84
CA ILE A 8 3.54 9.61 19.75
C ILE A 8 2.19 9.16 19.20
N LEU A 9 1.84 7.88 19.32
CA LEU A 9 0.50 7.42 18.92
C LEU A 9 -0.50 7.65 20.07
N PRO A 10 -1.43 8.63 19.96
CA PRO A 10 -2.48 8.80 20.95
C PRO A 10 -3.43 7.61 20.90
N GLY A 11 -3.66 7.00 22.06
CA GLY A 11 -4.76 6.06 22.26
C GLY A 11 -4.38 4.59 22.48
N PRO A 12 -5.38 3.76 22.84
CA PRO A 12 -5.25 2.33 23.11
C PRO A 12 -4.60 1.57 21.95
N TRP A 13 -4.06 0.37 22.25
CA TRP A 13 -3.40 -0.49 21.27
C TRP A 13 -4.22 -0.72 19.98
N TRP A 14 -5.55 -0.74 20.08
CA TRP A 14 -6.47 -0.87 18.95
C TRP A 14 -6.44 0.32 17.97
N ILE A 15 -6.30 1.56 18.48
CA ILE A 15 -6.22 2.76 17.63
C ILE A 15 -4.94 2.75 16.81
N ARG A 16 -3.85 2.25 17.39
CA ARG A 16 -2.56 2.11 16.69
C ARG A 16 -2.65 1.11 15.55
N LEU A 17 -3.31 -0.02 15.81
CA LEU A 17 -3.57 -1.04 14.81
C LEU A 17 -4.41 -0.46 13.66
N LEU A 18 -5.43 0.33 13.97
CA LEU A 18 -6.28 0.99 12.98
C LEU A 18 -5.48 1.98 12.12
N ILE A 19 -4.63 2.81 12.73
CA ILE A 19 -3.76 3.75 12.01
C ILE A 19 -2.80 3.02 11.07
N VAL A 20 -2.12 1.97 11.55
CA VAL A 20 -1.22 1.17 10.71
C VAL A 20 -1.99 0.52 9.56
N LEU A 21 -3.16 -0.03 9.82
CA LEU A 21 -4.00 -0.65 8.80
C LEU A 21 -4.46 0.36 7.74
N VAL A 22 -4.81 1.58 8.14
CA VAL A 22 -5.15 2.67 7.22
C VAL A 22 -3.94 3.06 6.37
N ILE A 23 -2.76 3.20 6.96
CA ILE A 23 -1.53 3.51 6.20
C ILE A 23 -1.25 2.41 5.18
N VAL A 24 -1.34 1.15 5.58
CA VAL A 24 -1.15 0.01 4.68
C VAL A 24 -2.19 0.03 3.55
N ALA A 25 -3.45 0.28 3.86
CA ALA A 25 -4.51 0.38 2.88
C ALA A 25 -4.26 1.52 1.88
N ILE A 26 -3.80 2.69 2.35
CA ILE A 26 -3.43 3.83 1.48
C ILE A 26 -2.28 3.45 0.55
N VAL A 27 -1.25 2.77 1.06
CA VAL A 27 -0.11 2.32 0.25
C VAL A 27 -0.53 1.30 -0.81
N LEU A 28 -1.36 0.32 -0.44
CA LEU A 28 -1.89 -0.65 -1.39
C LEU A 28 -2.78 0.01 -2.45
N TYR A 29 -3.64 0.95 -2.03
CA TYR A 29 -4.49 1.71 -2.93
C TYR A 29 -3.68 2.55 -3.92
N SER A 30 -2.66 3.27 -3.45
CA SER A 30 -1.79 4.08 -4.33
C SER A 30 -0.97 3.21 -5.28
N LEU A 31 -0.49 2.04 -4.81
CA LEU A 31 0.19 1.07 -5.66
C LEU A 31 -0.72 0.58 -6.79
N VAL A 32 -1.96 0.21 -6.49
CA VAL A 32 -2.90 -0.31 -7.51
C VAL A 32 -3.38 0.80 -8.45
N THR A 33 -3.66 2.00 -7.94
CA THR A 33 -4.24 3.08 -8.75
C THR A 33 -3.22 3.89 -9.55
N TRP A 34 -1.99 4.03 -9.06
CA TRP A 34 -0.96 4.84 -9.73
C TRP A 34 0.25 4.04 -10.17
N VAL A 35 0.76 3.12 -9.35
CA VAL A 35 1.98 2.39 -9.70
C VAL A 35 1.70 1.28 -10.71
N PHE A 36 0.58 0.57 -10.57
CA PHE A 36 0.18 -0.49 -11.48
C PHE A 36 0.04 -0.02 -12.94
N PRO A 37 -0.68 1.07 -13.28
CA PRO A 37 -0.75 1.54 -14.67
C PRO A 37 0.62 1.92 -15.23
N TRP A 38 1.49 2.54 -14.43
CA TRP A 38 2.86 2.82 -14.85
C TRP A 38 3.68 1.54 -15.11
N VAL A 39 3.53 0.52 -14.25
CA VAL A 39 4.16 -0.79 -14.45
C VAL A 39 3.60 -1.50 -15.69
N GLN A 40 2.31 -1.36 -15.98
CA GLN A 40 1.69 -1.94 -17.18
C GLN A 40 2.28 -1.35 -18.47
N GLU A 41 2.56 -0.05 -18.50
CA GLU A 41 3.24 0.61 -19.63
C GLU A 41 4.66 0.08 -19.83
N LEU A 42 5.40 -0.12 -18.73
CA LEU A 42 6.77 -0.64 -18.75
C LEU A 42 6.87 -2.12 -19.14
N THR A 43 5.90 -2.92 -18.70
CA THR A 43 5.94 -4.38 -18.86
C THR A 43 5.36 -4.88 -20.17
N ASN A 44 4.82 -4.00 -21.03
CA ASN A 44 4.22 -4.36 -22.31
C ASN A 44 3.33 -5.61 -22.18
N ALA A 45 2.44 -5.61 -21.18
CA ALA A 45 1.59 -6.76 -20.79
C ALA A 45 0.63 -7.23 -21.91
N THR A 46 0.77 -6.67 -23.12
CA THR A 46 0.05 -6.97 -24.35
C THR A 46 0.73 -8.03 -25.22
N ASP A 47 1.71 -8.81 -24.74
CA ASP A 47 2.01 -10.13 -25.35
C ASP A 47 0.92 -11.15 -24.96
N VAL A 48 -0.34 -10.78 -25.19
CA VAL A 48 -1.46 -11.70 -25.26
C VAL A 48 -1.34 -12.40 -26.60
N THR A 49 -0.57 -13.48 -26.64
CA THR A 49 -0.52 -14.42 -27.77
C THR A 49 -1.80 -15.26 -27.88
N VAL A 50 -2.97 -14.61 -27.76
CA VAL A 50 -4.20 -15.20 -28.30
C VAL A 50 -4.11 -15.06 -29.80
N GLY A 51 -3.52 -16.08 -30.43
CA GLY A 51 -3.59 -16.30 -31.87
C GLY A 51 -5.03 -16.44 -32.29
N GLY A 52 -5.51 -15.44 -33.03
CA GLY A 52 -6.54 -15.59 -34.06
C GLY A 52 -5.88 -15.40 -35.41
#